data_AF-A0A8A4TI01-F1
#
_entry.id   AF-A0A8A4TI01-F1
#
_cell.length_a   1.000
_cell.length_b   1.000
_cell.length_c   1.000
_cell.angle_alpha   90.00
_cell.angle_beta   90.00
_cell.angle_gamma   90.00
#
_symmetry.space_group_name_H-M   'P 1'
#
loop_
_entity.id
_entity.type
_entity.pdbx_description
1 polymer ?
#
loop_
_entity_poly.entity_id
_entity_poly.type
_entity_poly.pdbx_seq_one_letter_code
_entity_poly.pdbx_strand_id
1 'polypeptide(L)'
;MAYHSASGTAPNKPAFYDALKSFATTIGWSTIDEDTSGSEPFTVFQSPGESGQSRLVVQVINRDRNHQISVYGYQSWDSDTHAGVNQAGYSSGSYVYVNESTDSLYWLFGDLDHLFTVVKIGANYFGFYAGLIKSYYPADTTRLLDPVPAGNHVTVSVNDASPFEPDQHLMILDTANVQRTKLVSLDTENQPHTVTLENL
;
A
#
# COMPACT_ATOMS: atom_id res chain seq x y z
N MET A 1 -15.99 0.59 2.60
CA MET A 1 -16.47 -0.32 3.65
C MET A 1 -16.67 0.49 4.92
N ALA A 2 -16.98 -0.14 6.05
CA ALA A 2 -17.07 0.56 7.32
C ALA A 2 -15.66 0.94 7.80
N TYR A 3 -15.52 2.15 8.34
CA TYR A 3 -14.31 2.57 9.01
C TYR A 3 -14.21 1.87 10.36
N HIS A 4 -13.07 1.24 10.64
CA HIS A 4 -12.85 0.50 11.89
C HIS A 4 -11.96 1.29 12.84
N SER A 5 -12.16 1.05 14.14
CA SER A 5 -11.26 1.54 15.17
C SER A 5 -11.12 0.53 16.30
N ALA A 6 -9.95 0.48 16.91
CA ALA A 6 -9.65 -0.32 18.09
C ALA A 6 -8.73 0.47 19.02
N SER A 7 -8.78 0.19 20.31
CA SER A 7 -7.86 0.75 21.28
C SER A 7 -7.55 -0.26 22.36
N GLY A 8 -6.42 -0.05 23.04
CA GLY A 8 -6.00 -0.97 24.08
C GLY A 8 -4.71 -0.53 24.75
N THR A 9 -4.16 -1.47 25.50
CA THR A 9 -2.90 -1.31 26.21
C THR A 9 -1.98 -2.45 25.79
N ALA A 10 -0.75 -2.11 25.42
CA ALA A 10 0.27 -3.08 25.08
C ALA A 10 1.37 -3.08 26.16
N PRO A 11 1.62 -4.21 26.83
CA PRO A 11 2.66 -4.30 27.87
C PRO A 11 4.08 -4.29 27.31
N ASN A 12 4.25 -4.55 26.01
CA ASN A 12 5.53 -4.57 25.31
C ASN A 12 5.31 -4.44 23.78
N LYS A 13 6.42 -4.35 23.05
CA LYS A 13 6.41 -4.20 21.59
C LYS A 13 5.79 -5.40 20.84
N PRO A 14 6.09 -6.68 21.18
CA PRO A 14 5.40 -7.83 20.57
C PRO A 14 3.88 -7.80 20.73
N ALA A 15 3.36 -7.47 21.91
CA ALA A 15 1.91 -7.43 22.14
C ALA A 15 1.21 -6.35 21.29
N PHE A 16 1.86 -5.19 21.12
CA PHE A 16 1.36 -4.16 20.21
C PHE A 16 1.44 -4.61 18.74
N TYR A 17 2.54 -5.27 18.36
CA TYR A 17 2.72 -5.81 17.01
C TYR A 17 1.60 -6.80 16.64
N ASP A 18 1.29 -7.74 17.54
CA ASP A 18 0.21 -8.71 17.34
C ASP A 18 -1.17 -8.03 17.27
N ALA A 19 -1.41 -7.00 18.09
CA ALA A 19 -2.64 -6.21 18.04
C ALA A 19 -2.78 -5.48 16.69
N LEU A 20 -1.69 -4.92 16.16
CA LEU A 20 -1.66 -4.28 14.85
C LEU A 20 -1.93 -5.29 13.72
N LYS A 21 -1.31 -6.48 13.76
CA LYS A 21 -1.57 -7.56 12.79
C LYS A 21 -3.04 -7.96 12.79
N SER A 22 -3.59 -8.20 13.99
CA SER A 22 -5.01 -8.57 14.16
C SER A 22 -5.96 -7.49 13.63
N PHE A 23 -5.65 -6.21 13.88
CA PHE A 23 -6.44 -5.11 13.36
C PHE A 23 -6.36 -5.02 11.83
N ALA A 24 -5.18 -5.18 11.22
CA ALA A 24 -5.02 -5.21 9.77
C ALA A 24 -5.90 -6.30 9.12
N THR A 25 -5.93 -7.50 9.70
CA THR A 25 -6.84 -8.57 9.23
C THR A 25 -8.31 -8.20 9.42
N THR A 26 -8.66 -7.55 10.54
CA THR A 26 -10.03 -7.11 10.82
C THR A 26 -10.55 -6.10 9.79
N ILE A 27 -9.69 -5.20 9.32
CA ILE A 27 -10.04 -4.21 8.29
C ILE A 27 -9.96 -4.76 6.86
N GLY A 28 -9.70 -6.06 6.70
CA GLY A 28 -9.73 -6.76 5.41
C GLY A 28 -8.39 -6.81 4.67
N TRP A 29 -7.28 -6.46 5.32
CA TRP A 29 -5.95 -6.61 4.72
C TRP A 29 -5.47 -8.06 4.88
N SER A 30 -4.80 -8.58 3.85
CA SER A 30 -4.26 -9.94 3.82
C SER A 30 -2.75 -9.93 4.09
N THR A 31 -2.25 -10.87 4.88
CA THR A 31 -0.80 -11.14 4.97
C THR A 31 -0.34 -11.86 3.72
N ILE A 32 0.73 -11.35 3.09
CA ILE A 32 1.33 -11.95 1.89
C ILE A 32 2.74 -12.50 2.12
N ASP A 33 3.41 -12.09 3.20
CA ASP A 33 4.70 -12.62 3.62
C ASP A 33 4.92 -12.32 5.12
N GLU A 34 5.68 -13.16 5.81
CA GLU A 34 6.09 -12.95 7.20
C GLU A 34 7.36 -13.73 7.56
N ASP A 35 8.20 -13.12 8.40
CA ASP A 35 9.24 -13.83 9.15
C ASP A 35 9.05 -13.50 10.62
N THR A 36 8.63 -14.50 11.40
CA THR A 36 8.43 -14.38 12.85
C THR A 36 9.63 -14.86 13.66
N SER A 37 10.65 -15.40 13.00
CA SER A 37 11.78 -16.10 13.61
C SER A 37 13.09 -15.31 13.56
N GLY A 38 13.19 -14.34 12.66
CA GLY A 38 14.34 -13.44 12.54
C GLY A 38 14.53 -12.51 13.75
N SER A 39 15.70 -11.88 13.83
CA SER A 39 16.01 -10.87 14.87
C SER A 39 15.21 -9.59 14.73
N GLU A 40 14.60 -9.35 13.58
CA GLU A 40 13.65 -8.25 13.39
C GLU A 40 12.41 -8.82 12.69
N PRO A 41 11.48 -9.44 13.46
CA PRO A 41 10.30 -10.05 12.88
C PRO A 41 9.52 -9.07 12.01
N PHE A 42 9.01 -9.51 10.87
CA PHE A 42 8.21 -8.68 9.99
C PHE A 42 6.96 -9.40 9.46
N THR A 43 6.01 -8.61 8.99
CA THR A 43 4.79 -9.06 8.33
C THR A 43 4.50 -8.07 7.23
N VAL A 44 4.22 -8.58 6.04
CA VAL A 44 3.85 -7.80 4.87
C VAL A 44 2.37 -7.99 4.61
N PHE A 45 1.66 -6.88 4.59
CA PHE A 45 0.24 -6.82 4.29
C PHE A 45 0.01 -6.32 2.88
N GLN A 46 -1.08 -6.80 2.30
CA GLN A 46 -1.66 -6.30 1.07
C GLN A 46 -3.11 -5.90 1.31
N SER A 47 -3.51 -4.77 0.74
CA SER A 47 -4.92 -4.39 0.62
C SER A 47 -5.31 -4.12 -0.84
N PRO A 48 -6.49 -4.57 -1.29
CA PRO A 48 -7.04 -4.23 -2.60
C PRO A 48 -7.55 -2.77 -2.71
N GLY A 49 -7.57 -2.04 -1.60
CA GLY A 49 -8.26 -0.75 -1.51
C GLY A 49 -9.78 -0.88 -1.67
N GLU A 50 -10.50 0.19 -1.36
CA GLU A 50 -11.96 0.22 -1.45
C GLU A 50 -12.47 0.11 -2.90
N SER A 51 -11.68 0.58 -3.87
CA SER A 51 -12.03 0.44 -5.28
C SER A 51 -11.85 -0.99 -5.82
N GLY A 52 -11.09 -1.84 -5.12
CA GLY A 52 -10.65 -3.14 -5.62
C GLY A 52 -9.66 -3.07 -6.79
N GLN A 53 -9.30 -1.87 -7.23
CA GLN A 53 -8.37 -1.61 -8.33
C GLN A 53 -7.00 -1.12 -7.83
N SER A 54 -6.90 -0.83 -6.53
CA SER A 54 -5.65 -0.45 -5.91
C SER A 54 -4.91 -1.68 -5.39
N ARG A 55 -3.60 -1.55 -5.21
CA ARG A 55 -2.81 -2.52 -4.46
C ARG A 55 -1.88 -1.78 -3.52
N LEU A 56 -2.22 -1.82 -2.25
CA LEU A 56 -1.37 -1.30 -1.18
C LEU A 56 -0.52 -2.45 -0.66
N VAL A 57 0.79 -2.26 -0.60
CA VAL A 57 1.72 -3.23 -0.01
C VAL A 57 2.49 -2.53 1.10
N VAL A 58 2.39 -3.07 2.31
CA VAL A 58 2.94 -2.46 3.52
C VAL A 58 3.66 -3.50 4.35
N GLN A 59 4.96 -3.29 4.61
CA GLN A 59 5.73 -4.07 5.56
C GLN A 59 5.67 -3.42 6.93
N VAL A 60 5.41 -4.21 7.97
CA VAL A 60 5.54 -3.82 9.37
C VAL A 60 6.64 -4.65 10.02
N ILE A 61 7.65 -3.98 10.57
CA ILE A 61 8.82 -4.60 11.18
C ILE A 61 8.85 -4.31 12.67
N ASN A 62 8.97 -5.37 13.47
CA ASN A 62 9.26 -5.34 14.88
C ASN A 62 10.78 -5.17 15.09
N ARG A 63 11.27 -3.93 15.04
CA ARG A 63 12.72 -3.62 15.08
C ARG A 63 13.30 -3.86 16.45
N ASP A 64 14.41 -4.57 16.53
CA ASP A 64 15.14 -4.75 17.80
C ASP A 64 15.80 -3.47 18.28
N ARG A 65 16.08 -2.53 17.36
CA ARG A 65 16.71 -1.25 17.68
C ARG A 65 15.67 -0.20 18.08
N ASN A 66 15.98 0.55 19.12
CA ASN A 66 15.23 1.74 19.58
C ASN A 66 13.77 1.51 19.96
N HIS A 67 13.32 0.28 20.22
CA HIS A 67 11.93 -0.02 20.62
C HIS A 67 10.89 0.45 19.59
N GLN A 68 11.17 0.23 18.30
CA GLN A 68 10.37 0.73 17.19
C GLN A 68 9.55 -0.37 16.53
N ILE A 69 8.32 -0.03 16.16
CA ILE A 69 7.60 -0.70 15.07
C ILE A 69 7.73 0.18 13.84
N SER A 70 8.48 -0.26 12.84
CA SER A 70 8.65 0.46 11.57
C SER A 70 7.62 0.01 10.55
N VAL A 71 7.22 0.93 9.67
CA VAL A 71 6.24 0.68 8.62
C VAL A 71 6.73 1.25 7.30
N TYR A 72 6.74 0.44 6.25
CA TYR A 72 7.20 0.84 4.93
C TYR A 72 6.20 0.44 3.85
N GLY A 73 5.89 1.38 2.96
CA GLY A 73 5.09 1.09 1.77
C GLY A 73 5.97 0.67 0.59
N TYR A 74 5.46 -0.20 -0.26
CA TYR A 74 6.12 -0.67 -1.49
C TYR A 74 5.14 -0.70 -2.66
N GLN A 75 5.66 -0.66 -3.88
CA GLN A 75 4.86 -0.90 -5.09
C GLN A 75 4.43 -2.38 -5.21
N SER A 76 5.33 -3.28 -4.82
CA SER A 76 5.08 -4.71 -4.73
C SER A 76 6.04 -5.38 -3.75
N TRP A 77 5.82 -6.66 -3.50
CA TRP A 77 6.68 -7.48 -2.66
C TRP A 77 7.00 -8.79 -3.36
N ASP A 78 8.25 -9.20 -3.28
CA ASP A 78 8.73 -10.52 -3.69
C ASP A 78 8.91 -11.37 -2.43
N SER A 79 8.02 -12.35 -2.25
CA SER A 79 8.04 -13.27 -1.12
C SER A 79 9.16 -14.31 -1.20
N ASP A 80 9.73 -14.56 -2.38
CA ASP A 80 10.82 -15.53 -2.53
C ASP A 80 12.15 -14.94 -2.04
N THR A 81 12.32 -13.63 -2.19
CA THR A 81 13.53 -12.90 -1.77
C THR A 81 13.34 -12.03 -0.53
N HIS A 82 12.13 -11.99 0.03
CA HIS A 82 11.72 -11.13 1.14
C HIS A 82 12.09 -9.65 0.91
N ALA A 83 11.84 -9.16 -0.31
CA ALA A 83 12.25 -7.83 -0.73
C ALA A 83 11.08 -7.04 -1.34
N GLY A 84 10.98 -5.78 -0.95
CA GLY A 84 10.01 -4.83 -1.51
C GLY A 84 10.57 -4.09 -2.72
N VAL A 85 9.70 -3.82 -3.70
CA VAL A 85 10.05 -3.07 -4.92
C VAL A 85 9.58 -1.62 -4.81
N ASN A 86 10.44 -0.68 -5.20
CA ASN A 86 10.18 0.77 -5.21
C ASN A 86 9.53 1.27 -3.91
N GLN A 87 10.31 1.29 -2.82
CA GLN A 87 9.86 1.75 -1.52
C GLN A 87 9.27 3.16 -1.58
N ALA A 88 8.07 3.33 -1.04
CA ALA A 88 7.41 4.61 -0.89
C ALA A 88 7.85 5.32 0.40
N GLY A 89 8.10 6.63 0.30
CA GLY A 89 8.40 7.49 1.45
C GLY A 89 9.87 7.50 1.90
N TYR A 90 10.11 8.12 3.04
CA TYR A 90 11.46 8.27 3.63
C TYR A 90 11.76 7.09 4.56
N SER A 91 12.81 6.31 4.23
CA SER A 91 13.14 5.02 4.85
C SER A 91 13.46 5.05 6.36
N SER A 92 13.57 6.23 6.97
CA SER A 92 13.90 6.39 8.40
C SER A 92 12.84 7.12 9.23
N GLY A 93 11.69 7.49 8.67
CA GLY A 93 10.69 8.34 9.37
C GLY A 93 9.38 7.65 9.78
N SER A 94 9.06 6.49 9.22
CA SER A 94 7.76 5.84 9.43
C SER A 94 7.84 4.75 10.50
N TYR A 95 7.65 5.14 11.76
CA TYR A 95 7.62 4.21 12.89
C TYR A 95 6.81 4.76 14.07
N VAL A 96 6.49 3.88 15.02
CA VAL A 96 6.05 4.24 16.37
C VAL A 96 6.97 3.62 17.40
N TYR A 97 7.12 4.29 18.54
CA TYR A 97 7.75 3.69 19.70
C TYR A 97 6.72 2.94 20.53
N VAL A 98 7.14 1.82 21.12
CA VAL A 98 6.39 1.09 22.14
C VAL A 98 7.34 0.84 23.30
N ASN A 99 6.90 1.11 24.54
CA ASN A 99 7.74 0.88 25.69
C ASN A 99 7.78 -0.63 26.03
N GLU A 100 8.96 -1.15 26.38
CA GLU A 100 9.16 -2.56 26.78
C GLU A 100 8.99 -2.79 28.29
N SER A 101 9.03 -1.72 29.08
CA SER A 101 9.07 -1.76 30.54
C SER A 101 7.81 -1.21 31.20
N THR A 102 6.96 -0.52 30.44
CA THR A 102 5.68 -0.01 30.90
C THR A 102 4.64 -0.11 29.81
N ASP A 103 3.41 -0.26 30.23
CA ASP A 103 2.24 -0.29 29.37
C ASP A 103 2.15 0.95 28.46
N SER A 104 2.00 0.70 27.17
CA SER A 104 1.76 1.73 26.15
C SER A 104 0.30 1.69 25.72
N LEU A 105 -0.40 2.84 25.79
CA LEU A 105 -1.76 2.94 25.25
C LEU A 105 -1.71 3.08 23.74
N TYR A 106 -2.65 2.47 23.03
CA TYR A 106 -2.73 2.59 21.58
C TYR A 106 -4.15 2.80 21.07
N TRP A 107 -4.23 3.39 19.88
CA TRP A 107 -5.42 3.52 19.06
C TRP A 107 -5.08 3.18 17.61
N LEU A 108 -5.89 2.33 17.01
CA LEU A 108 -5.80 1.86 15.63
C LEU A 108 -7.05 2.29 14.89
N PHE A 109 -6.89 2.74 13.66
CA PHE A 109 -7.94 3.25 12.80
C PHE A 109 -7.68 2.81 11.36
N GLY A 110 -8.71 2.46 10.61
CA GLY A 110 -8.51 2.12 9.20
C GLY A 110 -9.68 1.45 8.50
N ASP A 111 -9.46 1.22 7.23
CA ASP A 111 -10.31 0.50 6.28
C ASP A 111 -9.41 -0.12 5.20
N LEU A 112 -9.95 -0.46 4.02
CA LEU A 112 -9.12 -1.01 2.96
C LEU A 112 -8.14 0.00 2.35
N ASP A 113 -8.39 1.30 2.42
CA ASP A 113 -7.51 2.30 1.82
C ASP A 113 -6.39 2.74 2.75
N HIS A 114 -6.55 2.57 4.06
CA HIS A 114 -5.59 3.10 5.01
C HIS A 114 -5.60 2.45 6.40
N LEU A 115 -4.46 2.59 7.06
CA LEU A 115 -4.16 2.16 8.42
C LEU A 115 -3.44 3.31 9.12
N PHE A 116 -4.07 3.86 10.16
CA PHE A 116 -3.53 4.92 11.00
C PHE A 116 -3.41 4.43 12.43
N THR A 117 -2.27 4.71 13.04
CA THR A 117 -1.95 4.18 14.36
C THR A 117 -1.38 5.28 15.23
N VAL A 118 -1.80 5.31 16.50
CA VAL A 118 -1.28 6.19 17.54
C VAL A 118 -0.89 5.36 18.75
N VAL A 119 0.32 5.57 19.27
CA VAL A 119 0.81 4.98 20.51
C VAL A 119 1.20 6.11 21.47
N LYS A 120 0.79 6.00 22.72
CA LYS A 120 1.14 6.92 23.79
C LYS A 120 2.09 6.26 24.78
N ILE A 121 3.20 6.94 25.05
CA ILE A 121 4.19 6.58 26.07
C ILE A 121 4.38 7.78 26.99
N GLY A 122 3.96 7.65 28.25
CA GLY A 122 3.98 8.76 29.19
C GLY A 122 3.17 9.96 28.67
N ALA A 123 3.84 11.08 28.43
CA ALA A 123 3.24 12.29 27.87
C ALA A 123 3.36 12.41 26.34
N ASN A 124 4.12 11.52 25.69
CA ASN A 124 4.40 11.60 24.25
C ASN A 124 3.44 10.74 23.45
N TYR A 125 3.13 11.20 22.24
CA TYR A 125 2.33 10.47 21.25
C TYR A 125 3.17 10.26 20.00
N PHE A 126 3.13 9.04 19.49
CA PHE A 126 3.78 8.62 18.26
C PHE A 126 2.72 8.07 17.33
N GLY A 127 2.84 8.32 16.03
CA GLY A 127 1.91 7.74 15.08
C GLY A 127 2.53 7.51 13.72
N PHE A 128 1.94 6.57 12.98
CA PHE A 128 2.23 6.36 11.57
C PHE A 128 0.93 6.27 10.78
N TYR A 129 1.05 6.55 9.48
CA TYR A 129 0.02 6.34 8.49
C TYR A 129 0.58 5.41 7.40
N ALA A 130 -0.20 4.42 7.00
CA ALA A 130 0.08 3.57 5.86
C ALA A 130 -1.19 3.43 5.02
N GLY A 131 -1.11 3.70 3.72
CA GLY A 131 -2.29 3.63 2.85
C GLY A 131 -2.21 4.60 1.68
N LEU A 132 -3.33 4.72 0.96
CA LEU A 132 -3.48 5.68 -0.12
C LEU A 132 -3.47 7.10 0.46
N ILE A 133 -2.43 7.86 0.16
CA ILE A 133 -2.52 9.31 0.32
C ILE A 133 -3.38 9.78 -0.84
N LYS A 134 -4.47 10.51 -0.56
CA LYS A 134 -5.38 11.01 -1.59
C LYS A 134 -4.59 11.59 -2.76
N SER A 135 -4.70 10.91 -3.90
CA SER A 135 -3.95 11.24 -5.09
C SER A 135 -4.47 12.55 -5.67
N TYR A 136 -3.57 13.39 -6.19
CA TYR A 136 -3.96 14.49 -7.07
C TYR A 136 -4.42 13.98 -8.45
N TYR A 137 -4.18 12.69 -8.74
CA TYR A 137 -4.66 12.03 -9.95
C TYR A 137 -6.13 11.62 -9.80
N PRO A 138 -6.92 11.67 -10.88
CA PRO A 138 -8.27 11.12 -10.91
C PRO A 138 -8.32 9.67 -10.41
N ALA A 139 -9.46 9.28 -9.81
CA ALA A 139 -9.66 7.93 -9.31
C ALA A 139 -9.91 6.89 -10.43
N ASP A 140 -10.05 7.36 -11.66
CA ASP A 140 -10.33 6.55 -12.84
C ASP A 140 -9.14 5.64 -13.17
N THR A 141 -9.37 4.34 -13.16
CA THR A 141 -8.36 3.35 -13.54
C THR A 141 -8.96 2.26 -14.43
N THR A 142 -8.10 1.64 -15.22
CA THR A 142 -8.44 0.50 -16.07
C THR A 142 -7.34 -0.54 -16.01
N ARG A 143 -7.67 -1.77 -16.39
CA ARG A 143 -6.74 -2.88 -16.43
C ARG A 143 -6.35 -3.17 -17.87
N LEU A 144 -5.03 -3.20 -18.10
CA LEU A 144 -4.44 -3.71 -19.33
C LEU A 144 -4.72 -5.21 -19.46
N LEU A 145 -5.19 -5.63 -20.63
CA LEU A 145 -5.45 -7.04 -20.93
C LEU A 145 -4.21 -7.74 -21.52
N ASP A 146 -3.32 -6.96 -22.12
CA ASP A 146 -2.10 -7.42 -22.79
C ASP A 146 -0.86 -6.67 -22.28
N PRO A 147 0.34 -7.28 -22.39
CA PRO A 147 1.59 -6.57 -22.15
C PRO A 147 1.73 -5.34 -23.05
N VAL A 148 2.30 -4.27 -22.51
CA VAL A 148 2.49 -3.00 -23.21
C VAL A 148 3.85 -3.03 -23.92
N PRO A 149 3.91 -3.04 -25.27
CA PRO A 149 5.18 -2.97 -25.98
C PRO A 149 5.76 -1.55 -25.93
N ALA A 150 7.08 -1.45 -26.05
CA ALA A 150 7.78 -0.16 -26.17
C ALA A 150 7.54 0.47 -27.55
N GLY A 151 7.58 1.80 -27.63
CA GLY A 151 7.50 2.54 -28.88
C GLY A 151 6.53 3.73 -28.84
N ASN A 152 6.29 4.29 -30.02
CA ASN A 152 5.42 5.45 -30.20
C ASN A 152 4.03 5.01 -30.70
N HIS A 153 2.97 5.66 -30.23
CA HIS A 153 1.60 5.41 -30.67
C HIS A 153 1.19 3.94 -30.53
N VAL A 154 1.46 3.38 -29.36
CA VAL A 154 1.18 1.97 -29.06
C VAL A 154 -0.28 1.82 -28.67
N THR A 155 -1.02 0.97 -29.40
CA THR A 155 -2.39 0.60 -29.05
C THR A 155 -2.40 -0.64 -28.16
N VAL A 156 -3.09 -0.55 -27.03
CA VAL A 156 -3.22 -1.66 -26.05
C VAL A 156 -4.68 -1.90 -25.70
N SER A 157 -5.00 -3.17 -25.45
CA SER A 157 -6.32 -3.60 -25.03
C SER A 157 -6.52 -3.34 -23.54
N VAL A 158 -7.69 -2.82 -23.17
CA VAL A 158 -8.10 -2.54 -21.79
C VAL A 158 -9.50 -3.09 -21.53
N ASN A 159 -9.84 -3.35 -20.27
CA ASN A 159 -11.18 -3.83 -19.92
C ASN A 159 -12.24 -2.72 -20.03
N ASP A 160 -11.87 -1.48 -19.71
CA ASP A 160 -12.75 -0.32 -19.83
C ASP A 160 -11.98 0.95 -20.22
N ALA A 161 -12.32 1.58 -21.34
CA ALA A 161 -11.72 2.85 -21.77
C ALA A 161 -12.64 4.06 -21.50
N SER A 162 -13.91 3.82 -21.10
CA SER A 162 -14.92 4.87 -20.92
C SER A 162 -14.60 5.94 -19.87
N PRO A 163 -13.76 5.69 -18.84
CA PRO A 163 -13.39 6.75 -17.89
C PRO A 163 -12.36 7.76 -18.42
N PHE A 164 -11.76 7.51 -19.60
CA PHE A 164 -10.67 8.35 -20.10
C PHE A 164 -11.06 9.24 -21.28
N GLU A 165 -10.26 10.27 -21.48
CA GLU A 165 -10.36 11.20 -22.60
C GLU A 165 -8.98 11.39 -23.25
N PRO A 166 -8.91 11.61 -24.58
CA PRO A 166 -7.67 11.97 -25.25
C PRO A 166 -6.95 13.15 -24.58
N ASP A 167 -5.62 13.18 -24.70
CA ASP A 167 -4.69 14.13 -24.08
C ASP A 167 -4.53 14.06 -22.55
N GLN A 168 -5.19 13.10 -21.89
CA GLN A 168 -4.92 12.79 -20.48
C GLN A 168 -3.53 12.18 -20.28
N HIS A 169 -2.86 12.58 -19.20
CA HIS A 169 -1.60 11.97 -18.78
C HIS A 169 -1.91 10.79 -17.87
N LEU A 170 -1.42 9.61 -18.26
CA LEU A 170 -1.68 8.34 -17.58
C LEU A 170 -0.43 7.85 -16.86
N MET A 171 -0.64 7.11 -15.78
CA MET A 171 0.38 6.29 -15.15
C MET A 171 0.06 4.82 -15.41
N ILE A 172 1.04 4.08 -15.92
CA ILE A 172 0.97 2.63 -16.08
C ILE A 172 1.87 2.01 -15.02
N LEU A 173 1.33 1.06 -14.27
CA LEU A 173 2.03 0.44 -13.17
C LEU A 173 1.86 -1.08 -13.23
N ASP A 174 2.97 -1.80 -13.04
CA ASP A 174 2.98 -3.25 -12.82
C ASP A 174 3.59 -3.55 -11.43
N THR A 175 4.14 -4.73 -11.21
CA THR A 175 4.83 -5.08 -9.96
C THR A 175 6.24 -4.48 -9.84
N ALA A 176 6.89 -4.10 -10.94
CA ALA A 176 8.29 -3.68 -10.96
C ALA A 176 8.53 -2.24 -11.45
N ASN A 177 7.63 -1.71 -12.26
CA ASN A 177 7.83 -0.53 -13.10
C ASN A 177 6.66 0.42 -12.95
N VAL A 178 6.98 1.71 -13.08
CA VAL A 178 6.00 2.79 -13.18
C VAL A 178 6.38 3.61 -14.40
N GLN A 179 5.47 3.69 -15.36
CA GLN A 179 5.62 4.48 -16.58
C GLN A 179 4.60 5.60 -16.61
N ARG A 180 4.97 6.71 -17.25
CA ARG A 180 4.08 7.85 -17.50
C ARG A 180 3.98 8.06 -18.99
N THR A 181 2.78 8.24 -19.48
CA THR A 181 2.53 8.45 -20.91
C THR A 181 1.32 9.37 -21.09
N LYS A 182 0.99 9.70 -22.33
CA LYS A 182 -0.20 10.46 -22.68
C LYS A 182 -1.12 9.59 -23.53
N LEU A 183 -2.42 9.66 -23.25
CA LEU A 183 -3.46 9.05 -24.05
C LEU A 183 -3.65 9.85 -25.35
N VAL A 184 -3.54 9.20 -26.49
CA VAL A 184 -3.72 9.81 -27.82
C VAL A 184 -5.14 9.60 -28.33
N SER A 185 -5.66 8.39 -28.21
CA SER A 185 -6.99 8.02 -28.66
C SER A 185 -7.50 6.79 -27.92
N LEU A 186 -8.80 6.53 -28.01
CA LEU A 186 -9.46 5.40 -27.38
C LEU A 186 -10.60 4.86 -28.26
N ASP A 187 -10.88 3.57 -28.12
CA ASP A 187 -12.03 2.88 -28.70
C ASP A 187 -12.88 2.29 -27.57
N THR A 188 -14.08 2.84 -27.41
CA THR A 188 -15.11 2.42 -26.44
C THR A 188 -16.26 1.67 -27.11
N GLU A 189 -16.24 1.50 -28.43
CA GLU A 189 -17.34 0.90 -29.19
C GLU A 189 -17.09 -0.59 -29.44
N ASN A 190 -15.82 -1.00 -29.63
CA ASN A 190 -15.44 -2.39 -29.88
C ASN A 190 -14.85 -3.07 -28.64
N GLN A 191 -15.11 -4.37 -28.50
CA GLN A 191 -14.54 -5.18 -27.42
C GLN A 191 -13.43 -6.12 -27.94
N PRO A 192 -12.26 -6.20 -27.26
CA PRO A 192 -11.89 -5.40 -26.10
C PRO A 192 -11.72 -3.91 -26.45
N HIS A 193 -12.05 -3.03 -25.50
CA HIS A 193 -11.76 -1.61 -25.64
C HIS A 193 -10.25 -1.41 -25.85
N THR A 194 -9.86 -0.35 -26.55
CA THR A 194 -8.44 -0.06 -26.77
C THR A 194 -8.08 1.39 -26.43
N VAL A 195 -6.83 1.61 -26.05
CA VAL A 195 -6.25 2.93 -25.85
C VAL A 195 -4.93 3.03 -26.61
N THR A 196 -4.67 4.16 -27.26
CA THR A 196 -3.41 4.44 -27.96
C THR A 196 -2.57 5.42 -27.15
N LEU A 197 -1.32 5.05 -26.88
CA LEU A 197 -0.43 5.76 -25.96
C LEU A 197 0.72 6.42 -26.75
N GLU A 198 1.07 7.65 -26.40
CA GLU A 198 1.98 8.49 -27.21
C GLU A 198 3.40 7.93 -27.29
N ASN A 199 4.00 7.58 -26.16
CA ASN A 199 5.37 7.07 -26.06
C ASN A 199 5.56 6.20 -24.81
N LEU A 200 6.31 5.10 -24.94
CA LEU A 200 6.59 4.07 -23.93
C LEU A 200 8.02 3.53 -24.06
#